data_AF-A0A7L5BH60-F1
#
_entry.id   AF-A0A7L5BH60-F1
#
_cell.length_a   1.000
_cell.length_b   1.000
_cell.length_c   1.000
_cell.angle_alpha   90.00
_cell.angle_beta   90.00
_cell.angle_gamma   90.00
#
_symmetry.space_group_name_H-M   'P 1'
#
loop_
_entity.id
_entity.type
_entity.pdbx_description
1 polymer ?
#
loop_
_entity_poly.entity_id
_entity_poly.type
_entity_poly.pdbx_seq_one_letter_code
_entity_poly.pdbx_strand_id
1 'polypeptide(L)'
;MITAINGIPDQFLRPEQDWLNELDMTAFEGRQFNAVYEALSLAITGLSGVMNQPRSKTDRGLKPAGEYLSTMLEFMHSERTRLIETLNHRKPKDDDEAHNRMCLLVQYEAECEDMKVEELAAFVLSLQGNGEAID
;
A
#
# COMPACT_ATOMS: atom_id res chain seq x y z
N MET A 1 -5.73 24.12 -20.33
CA MET A 1 -4.31 24.56 -20.28
C MET A 1 -3.53 23.45 -19.60
N ILE A 2 -2.56 22.85 -20.29
CA ILE A 2 -1.71 21.80 -19.71
C ILE A 2 -0.52 22.50 -19.05
N THR A 3 -0.49 22.51 -17.71
CA THR A 3 0.62 23.03 -16.92
C THR A 3 1.69 21.96 -16.81
N ALA A 4 2.71 22.01 -17.66
CA ALA A 4 3.90 21.19 -17.49
C ALA A 4 4.67 21.61 -16.22
N ILE A 5 5.04 20.64 -15.38
CA ILE A 5 5.94 20.87 -14.24
C ILE A 5 7.33 20.46 -14.71
N ASN A 6 8.31 21.38 -14.64
CA ASN A 6 9.71 21.13 -15.03
C ASN A 6 9.90 20.55 -16.46
N GLY A 7 9.01 20.91 -17.41
CA GLY A 7 9.08 20.46 -18.80
C GLY A 7 8.53 19.06 -19.07
N ILE A 8 7.99 18.39 -18.04
CA ILE A 8 7.29 17.12 -18.18
C ILE A 8 5.78 17.43 -18.28
N PRO A 9 5.07 16.94 -19.32
CA PRO A 9 3.63 17.09 -19.40
C PRO A 9 2.94 16.45 -18.18
N ASP A 10 2.00 17.16 -17.56
CA ASP A 10 1.33 16.76 -16.29
C ASP A 10 0.74 15.34 -16.35
N GLN A 11 0.28 14.92 -17.53
CA GLN A 11 -0.23 13.57 -17.81
C GLN A 11 0.80 12.43 -17.59
N PHE A 12 2.09 12.72 -17.61
CA PHE A 12 3.14 11.74 -17.29
C PHE A 12 3.45 11.71 -15.79
N LEU A 13 3.20 12.82 -15.08
CA LEU A 13 3.39 13.00 -13.63
C LEU A 13 2.27 12.40 -12.80
N ARG A 14 1.12 12.18 -13.42
CA ARG A 14 -0.05 11.58 -12.80
C ARG A 14 -0.43 10.37 -13.66
N PRO A 15 -0.25 9.12 -13.20
CA PRO A 15 -0.99 8.03 -13.80
C PRO A 15 -2.47 8.45 -13.79
N GLU A 16 -3.14 8.38 -14.94
CA GLU A 16 -4.51 8.87 -15.10
C GLU A 16 -5.35 8.32 -13.96
N GLN A 17 -5.87 9.21 -13.12
CA GLN A 17 -6.59 8.87 -11.89
C GLN A 17 -7.81 7.98 -12.16
N ASP A 18 -8.28 7.98 -13.41
CA ASP A 18 -9.33 7.12 -13.94
C ASP A 18 -8.91 5.64 -13.96
N TRP A 19 -7.67 5.30 -14.31
CA TRP A 19 -7.16 3.93 -14.20
C TRP A 19 -7.06 3.45 -12.73
N LEU A 20 -6.92 4.39 -11.79
CA LEU A 20 -6.85 4.11 -10.34
C LEU A 20 -8.22 3.88 -9.69
N ASN A 21 -9.27 4.44 -10.30
CA ASN A 21 -10.67 4.17 -9.94
C ASN A 21 -11.17 2.83 -10.52
N GLU A 22 -10.49 2.31 -11.54
CA GLU A 22 -10.80 1.00 -12.13
C GLU A 22 -10.19 -0.18 -11.36
N LEU A 23 -9.15 0.05 -10.55
CA LEU A 23 -8.61 -0.96 -9.66
C LEU A 23 -9.56 -1.12 -8.47
N ASP A 24 -10.62 -1.90 -8.67
CA ASP A 24 -11.55 -2.27 -7.62
C ASP A 24 -10.82 -3.15 -6.59
N MET A 25 -10.25 -2.52 -5.56
CA MET A 25 -9.59 -3.19 -4.44
C MET A 25 -10.55 -4.12 -3.68
N THR A 26 -11.86 -3.92 -3.87
CA THR A 26 -12.93 -4.75 -3.33
C THR A 26 -13.15 -6.02 -4.17
N ALA A 27 -12.55 -6.16 -5.35
CA ALA A 27 -12.64 -7.39 -6.13
C ALA A 27 -11.65 -8.48 -5.66
N PHE A 28 -10.64 -8.14 -4.86
CA PHE A 28 -9.61 -9.11 -4.46
C PHE A 28 -10.09 -10.07 -3.37
N GLU A 29 -9.76 -11.36 -3.54
CA GLU A 29 -10.01 -12.42 -2.57
C GLU A 29 -8.72 -13.15 -2.17
N GLY A 30 -8.56 -13.43 -0.87
CA GLY A 30 -7.51 -14.28 -0.31
C GLY A 30 -6.10 -14.00 -0.89
N ARG A 31 -5.57 -14.97 -1.64
CA ARG A 31 -4.18 -14.93 -2.18
C ARG A 31 -3.92 -13.78 -3.16
N GLN A 32 -4.93 -13.27 -3.83
CA GLN A 32 -4.78 -12.13 -4.75
C GLN A 32 -4.39 -10.87 -3.98
N PHE A 33 -4.97 -10.72 -2.79
CA PHE A 33 -4.68 -9.60 -1.90
C PHE A 33 -3.21 -9.62 -1.44
N ASN A 34 -2.70 -10.79 -1.00
CA ASN A 34 -1.30 -10.96 -0.64
C ASN A 34 -0.36 -10.62 -1.81
N ALA A 35 -0.67 -11.10 -3.01
CA ALA A 35 0.16 -10.86 -4.19
C ALA A 35 0.26 -9.37 -4.55
N VAL A 36 -0.86 -8.63 -4.45
CA VAL A 36 -0.87 -7.18 -4.69
C VAL A 36 -0.09 -6.45 -3.59
N TYR A 37 -0.27 -6.85 -2.33
CA TYR A 37 0.48 -6.29 -1.21
C TYR A 37 2.00 -6.47 -1.40
N GLU A 38 2.45 -7.70 -1.68
CA GLU A 38 3.86 -8.01 -1.91
C GLU A 38 4.42 -7.24 -3.11
N ALA A 39 3.66 -7.12 -4.20
CA ALA A 39 4.06 -6.36 -5.37
C ALA A 39 4.25 -4.87 -5.05
N LEU A 40 3.34 -4.28 -4.27
CA LEU A 40 3.44 -2.88 -3.82
C LEU A 40 4.63 -2.68 -2.89
N SER A 41 4.83 -3.55 -1.89
CA SER A 41 5.98 -3.45 -0.97
C SER A 41 7.32 -3.65 -1.70
N LEU A 42 7.38 -4.55 -2.69
CA LEU A 42 8.57 -4.73 -3.53
C LEU A 42 8.84 -3.49 -4.40
N ALA A 43 7.80 -2.91 -5.00
CA ALA A 43 7.91 -1.68 -5.79
C ALA A 43 8.40 -0.50 -4.95
N ILE A 44 7.83 -0.31 -3.74
CA ILE A 44 8.26 0.69 -2.76
C ILE A 44 9.74 0.53 -2.43
N THR A 45 10.17 -0.70 -2.13
CA THR A 45 11.57 -1.02 -1.82
C THR A 45 12.50 -0.70 -3.00
N GLY A 46 12.11 -1.11 -4.21
CA GLY A 46 12.87 -0.88 -5.43
C GLY A 46 13.01 0.62 -5.75
N LEU A 47 11.91 1.36 -5.72
CA LEU A 47 11.88 2.80 -5.96
C LEU A 47 12.74 3.55 -4.93
N SER A 48 12.59 3.22 -3.65
CA SER A 48 13.41 3.79 -2.56
C SER A 48 14.90 3.55 -2.79
N GLY A 49 15.28 2.35 -3.23
CA GLY A 49 16.67 2.01 -3.57
C GLY A 49 17.21 2.85 -4.73
N VAL A 50 16.42 3.05 -5.79
CA VAL A 50 16.78 3.85 -6.96
C VAL A 50 16.82 5.36 -6.64
N MET A 51 15.97 5.83 -5.72
CA MET A 51 15.97 7.23 -5.28
C MET A 51 17.25 7.65 -4.57
N ASN A 52 17.98 6.72 -3.97
CA ASN A 52 19.27 6.96 -3.32
C ASN A 52 20.45 7.06 -4.30
N GLN A 53 20.23 6.85 -5.60
CA GLN A 53 21.29 6.91 -6.61
C GLN A 53 21.61 8.36 -7.00
N PRO A 54 22.86 8.67 -7.43
CA PRO A 54 23.26 10.02 -7.88
C PRO A 54 22.46 10.56 -9.09
N ARG A 55 21.75 9.68 -9.80
CA ARG A 55 20.84 10.06 -10.91
C ARG A 55 19.52 10.65 -10.42
N SER A 56 19.12 10.32 -9.20
CA SER A 56 17.86 10.71 -8.58
C SER A 56 18.05 11.82 -7.54
N LYS A 57 19.20 11.82 -6.84
CA LYS A 57 19.50 12.76 -5.75
C LYS A 57 20.93 13.30 -5.81
N THR A 58 21.13 14.50 -5.27
CA THR A 58 22.43 15.11 -4.95
C THR A 58 22.43 15.61 -3.51
N ASP A 59 23.57 16.11 -3.04
CA ASP A 59 23.68 16.77 -1.73
C ASP A 59 22.78 18.01 -1.60
N ARG A 60 22.33 18.60 -2.72
CA ARG A 60 21.42 19.75 -2.76
C ARG A 60 19.94 19.37 -2.81
N GLY A 61 19.61 18.08 -2.82
CA GLY A 61 18.24 17.58 -2.92
C GLY A 61 17.98 16.69 -4.13
N LEU A 62 16.69 16.43 -4.38
CA LEU A 62 16.23 15.59 -5.49
C LEU A 62 16.46 16.29 -6.84
N LYS A 63 16.80 15.50 -7.86
CA LYS A 63 16.77 15.91 -9.27
C LYS A 63 15.36 15.70 -9.82
N PRO A 64 15.00 16.23 -11.02
CA PRO A 64 13.68 15.99 -11.61
C PRO A 64 13.29 14.51 -11.71
N ALA A 65 14.25 13.62 -12.01
CA ALA A 65 14.02 12.18 -11.98
C ALA A 65 13.70 11.66 -10.57
N GLY A 66 14.36 12.20 -9.54
CA GLY A 66 14.05 11.89 -8.14
C GLY A 66 12.71 12.46 -7.67
N GLU A 67 12.33 13.67 -8.11
CA GLU A 67 11.00 14.24 -7.85
C GLU A 67 9.91 13.35 -8.45
N TYR A 68 10.09 12.92 -9.70
CA TYR A 68 9.16 12.00 -10.35
C TYR A 68 9.04 10.66 -9.61
N LEU A 69 10.18 10.06 -9.25
CA LEU A 69 10.20 8.81 -8.50
C LEU A 69 9.61 8.97 -7.09
N SER A 70 9.74 10.15 -6.47
CA SER A 70 9.11 10.46 -5.18
C SER A 70 7.59 10.43 -5.30
N THR A 71 7.03 11.04 -6.35
CA THR A 71 5.58 11.00 -6.61
C THR A 71 5.10 9.56 -6.85
N MET A 72 5.86 8.76 -7.61
CA MET A 72 5.55 7.34 -7.78
C MET A 72 5.63 6.55 -6.48
N LEU A 73 6.62 6.84 -5.63
CA LEU A 73 6.80 6.20 -4.33
C LEU A 73 5.63 6.51 -3.39
N GLU A 74 5.27 7.79 -3.26
CA GLU A 74 4.11 8.24 -2.49
C GLU A 74 2.81 7.59 -2.97
N PHE A 75 2.64 7.49 -4.29
CA PHE A 75 1.51 6.79 -4.88
C PHE A 75 1.47 5.30 -4.47
N MET A 76 2.59 4.58 -4.57
CA MET A 76 2.63 3.16 -4.17
C MET A 76 2.34 2.97 -2.69
N HIS A 77 2.83 3.87 -1.82
CA HIS A 77 2.47 3.87 -0.41
C HIS A 77 0.97 4.06 -0.21
N SER A 78 0.38 5.08 -0.84
CA SER A 78 -1.05 5.35 -0.74
C SER A 78 -1.91 4.18 -1.20
N GLU A 79 -1.53 3.50 -2.29
CA GLU A 79 -2.26 2.33 -2.78
C GLU A 79 -2.14 1.13 -1.83
N ARG A 80 -0.96 0.93 -1.23
CA ARG A 80 -0.76 -0.12 -0.21
C ARG A 80 -1.60 0.15 1.03
N THR A 81 -1.68 1.41 1.47
CA THR A 81 -2.57 1.82 2.57
C THR A 81 -4.04 1.61 2.21
N ARG A 82 -4.49 2.05 1.04
CA ARG A 82 -5.87 1.85 0.55
C ARG A 82 -6.26 0.38 0.48
N LEU A 83 -5.32 -0.46 0.06
CA LEU A 83 -5.48 -1.91 0.03
C LEU A 83 -5.74 -2.44 1.46
N ILE A 84 -4.88 -2.11 2.43
CA ILE A 84 -5.03 -2.52 3.84
C ILE A 84 -6.31 -1.99 4.48
N GLU A 85 -6.69 -0.73 4.23
CA GLU A 85 -7.96 -0.18 4.69
C GLU A 85 -9.14 -0.98 4.12
N THR A 86 -9.09 -1.35 2.85
CA THR A 86 -10.14 -2.16 2.20
C THR A 86 -10.25 -3.55 2.85
N LEU A 87 -9.11 -4.16 3.20
CA LEU A 87 -9.09 -5.41 3.97
C LEU A 87 -9.75 -5.22 5.33
N ASN A 88 -9.43 -4.11 6.01
CA ASN A 88 -9.94 -3.81 7.35
C ASN A 88 -11.46 -3.72 7.41
N HIS A 89 -12.11 -3.21 6.36
CA HIS A 89 -13.57 -3.08 6.30
C HIS A 89 -14.32 -4.36 5.95
N ARG A 90 -13.63 -5.43 5.53
CA ARG A 90 -14.26 -6.72 5.20
C ARG A 90 -14.33 -7.62 6.42
N LYS A 91 -15.27 -8.56 6.47
CA LYS A 91 -15.18 -9.69 7.40
C LYS A 91 -14.52 -10.87 6.69
N PRO A 92 -13.55 -11.55 7.31
CA PRO A 92 -13.02 -12.80 6.75
C PRO A 92 -14.15 -13.82 6.66
N LYS A 93 -14.15 -14.62 5.60
CA LYS A 93 -15.15 -15.66 5.33
C LYS A 93 -14.81 -16.97 6.04
N ASP A 94 -13.53 -17.23 6.28
CA ASP A 94 -13.00 -18.42 6.95
C ASP A 94 -11.72 -18.13 7.75
N ASP A 95 -11.27 -19.13 8.52
CA ASP A 95 -10.10 -19.03 9.40
C ASP A 95 -8.78 -18.85 8.63
N ASP A 96 -8.69 -19.39 7.41
CA ASP A 96 -7.50 -19.25 6.57
C ASP A 96 -7.37 -17.81 6.05
N GLU A 97 -8.48 -17.18 5.64
CA GLU A 97 -8.55 -15.78 5.26
C GLU A 97 -8.25 -14.87 6.47
N ALA A 98 -8.79 -15.21 7.64
CA ALA A 98 -8.49 -14.51 8.89
C ALA A 98 -6.99 -14.55 9.22
N HIS A 99 -6.34 -15.71 9.09
CA HIS A 99 -4.92 -15.88 9.34
C HIS A 99 -4.06 -15.09 8.34
N ASN A 100 -4.34 -15.22 7.04
CA ASN A 100 -3.61 -14.48 6.00
C ASN A 100 -3.70 -12.97 6.20
N ARG A 101 -4.89 -12.49 6.53
CA ARG A 101 -5.12 -11.08 6.85
C ARG A 101 -4.34 -10.63 8.08
N MET A 102 -4.32 -11.41 9.14
CA MET A 102 -3.53 -11.11 10.34
C MET A 102 -2.05 -10.96 9.98
N CYS A 103 -1.48 -11.89 9.23
CA CYS A 103 -0.09 -11.83 8.79
C CYS A 103 0.22 -10.56 8.00
N LEU A 104 -0.65 -10.18 7.05
CA LEU A 104 -0.47 -8.97 6.26
C LEU A 104 -0.55 -7.70 7.09
N LEU A 105 -1.47 -7.62 8.04
CA LEU A 105 -1.58 -6.44 8.92
C LEU A 105 -0.34 -6.30 9.79
N VAL A 106 0.12 -7.40 10.40
CA VAL A 106 1.38 -7.40 11.16
C VAL A 106 2.56 -6.96 10.29
N GLN A 107 2.62 -7.44 9.04
CA GLN A 107 3.68 -7.05 8.11
C GLN A 107 3.59 -5.57 7.73
N TYR A 108 2.39 -5.06 7.43
CA TYR A 108 2.17 -3.65 7.13
C TYR A 108 2.57 -2.75 8.29
N GLU A 109 2.25 -3.13 9.53
CA GLU A 109 2.67 -2.37 10.70
C GLU A 109 4.18 -2.37 10.90
N ALA A 110 4.83 -3.51 10.71
CA ALA A 110 6.29 -3.58 10.77
C ALA A 110 6.95 -2.70 9.69
N GLU A 111 6.31 -2.53 8.54
CA GLU A 111 6.82 -1.73 7.41
C GLU A 111 6.49 -0.23 7.52
N CYS A 112 5.41 0.16 8.21
CA CYS A 112 4.96 1.55 8.33
C CYS A 112 5.31 2.21 9.68
N GLU A 113 5.64 1.42 10.71
CA GLU A 113 5.88 1.91 12.09
C GLU A 113 4.69 2.69 12.71
N ASP A 114 3.46 2.54 12.20
CA ASP A 114 2.37 3.53 12.39
C ASP A 114 1.20 3.10 13.32
N MET A 115 0.76 1.83 13.38
CA MET A 115 -0.26 1.42 14.37
C MET A 115 0.33 1.18 15.75
N LYS A 116 -0.47 1.57 16.75
CA LYS A 116 -0.22 1.18 18.13
C LYS A 116 -0.58 -0.29 18.31
N VAL A 117 0.21 -0.98 19.13
CA VAL A 117 0.04 -2.40 19.51
C VAL A 117 -1.41 -2.74 19.91
N GLU A 118 -2.13 -1.77 20.48
CA GLU A 118 -3.52 -1.87 20.92
C GLU A 118 -4.51 -2.08 19.76
N GLU A 119 -4.28 -1.46 18.60
CA GLU A 119 -5.13 -1.57 17.41
C GLU A 119 -4.91 -2.91 16.71
N LEU A 120 -3.65 -3.36 16.66
CA LEU A 120 -3.28 -4.70 16.19
C LEU A 120 -3.89 -5.78 17.09
N ALA A 121 -3.86 -5.60 18.41
CA ALA A 121 -4.45 -6.53 19.36
C ALA A 121 -5.99 -6.58 19.25
N ALA A 122 -6.66 -5.44 19.11
CA ALA A 122 -8.11 -5.39 18.90
C ALA A 122 -8.53 -6.10 17.61
N PHE A 123 -7.74 -5.95 16.55
CA PHE A 123 -7.96 -6.67 15.30
C PHE A 123 -7.83 -8.19 15.48
N VAL A 124 -6.74 -8.67 16.11
CA VAL A 124 -6.52 -10.10 16.39
C VAL A 124 -7.65 -10.69 17.25
N LEU A 125 -8.09 -9.97 18.28
CA LEU A 125 -9.18 -10.39 19.15
C LEU A 125 -10.54 -10.46 18.42
N SER A 126 -10.78 -9.61 17.42
CA SER A 126 -12.00 -9.66 16.60
C SER A 126 -12.14 -10.96 15.78
N LEU A 127 -11.02 -11.65 15.52
CA LEU A 127 -10.99 -12.96 14.85
C LEU A 127 -11.34 -14.09 15.82
N GLN A 128 -11.00 -13.95 17.11
CA GLN A 128 -11.31 -14.94 18.14
C GLN A 128 -12.79 -14.93 18.57
N GLY A 129 -13.45 -13.76 18.48
CA GLY A 129 -14.84 -13.57 18.92
C GLY A 129 -15.94 -14.18 18.04
N ASN A 130 -15.62 -14.71 16.85
CA ASN A 130 -16.60 -15.39 15.98
C ASN A 130 -16.63 -16.93 16.18
N GLY A 131 -15.82 -17.46 17.10
CA GLY A 131 -15.67 -18.91 17.33
C GLY A 131 -16.52 -19.51 18.44
N GLU A 132 -17.24 -18.74 19.24
CA GLU A 132 -18.08 -19.29 20.32
C GLU A 132 -19.44 -18.61 20.40
N ALA A 133 -20.42 -19.24 19.75
CA ALA A 133 -21.82 -19.17 20.13
C ALA A 133 -22.46 -20.55 19.90
N ILE A 134 -22.08 -21.55 20.69
CA ILE A 134 -22.93 -22.74 20.94
C ILE A 134 -22.75 -23.18 22.41
N ASP A 135 -23.84 -22.97 23.16
CA ASP A 135 -24.21 -23.42 24.53
C ASP A 135 -23.31 -23.08 25.74
#